data_AF-A0A7S1MD84-F1
#
_entry.id   AF-A0A7S1MD84-F1
#
_cell.length_a   1.000
_cell.length_b   1.000
_cell.length_c   1.000
_cell.angle_alpha   90.00
_cell.angle_beta   90.00
_cell.angle_gamma   90.00
#
_symmetry.space_group_name_H-M   'P 1'
#
loop_
_entity.id
_entity.type
_entity.pdbx_description
1 polymer ?
#
loop_
_entity_poly.entity_id
_entity_poly.type
_entity_poly.pdbx_seq_one_letter_code
_entity_poly.pdbx_strand_id
1 'polypeptide(L)'
;HEYAGLQKVTAALIGADASISGITAKTITKENMAAATVRQLEAQGRFEDVVAGFELVTEGRHVPSSNDLCISAANAAMALSKWDVVARAADFMRVGPERSFFEAAASVARNEPFETTKGYLAACRRALGAKFATEISESYSTAYDSLLQLQHLSHLKEVCIYRNASESAKQRLHDLWSRRLGSM
;
A
#
# COMPACT_ATOMS: atom_id res chain seq x y z
N HIS A 1 -31.13 -2.09 -9.15
CA HIS A 1 -30.35 -2.79 -10.19
C HIS A 1 -28.85 -2.91 -9.86
N GLU A 2 -28.32 -2.27 -8.82
CA GLU A 2 -26.90 -2.37 -8.38
C GLU A 2 -26.54 -3.67 -7.62
N TYR A 3 -27.51 -4.39 -7.06
CA TYR A 3 -27.26 -5.62 -6.29
C TYR A 3 -27.04 -6.88 -7.14
N ALA A 4 -27.32 -6.83 -8.44
CA ALA A 4 -27.15 -7.98 -9.34
C ALA A 4 -25.67 -8.26 -9.68
N GLY A 5 -24.82 -7.24 -9.63
CA GLY A 5 -23.37 -7.39 -9.81
C GLY A 5 -22.71 -8.05 -8.59
N LEU A 6 -23.09 -7.60 -7.39
CA LEU A 6 -22.63 -8.18 -6.12
C LEU A 6 -23.08 -9.64 -5.96
N GLN A 7 -24.28 -10.00 -6.42
CA GLN A 7 -24.77 -11.38 -6.43
C GLN A 7 -24.04 -12.30 -7.42
N LYS A 8 -23.58 -11.78 -8.57
CA LYS A 8 -22.75 -12.57 -9.50
C LYS A 8 -21.34 -12.79 -8.97
N VAL A 9 -20.76 -11.81 -8.29
CA VAL A 9 -19.45 -11.93 -7.63
C VAL A 9 -19.52 -12.91 -6.45
N THR A 10 -20.58 -12.84 -5.63
CA THR A 10 -20.79 -13.80 -4.53
C THR A 10 -21.14 -15.21 -5.01
N ALA A 11 -21.89 -15.37 -6.10
CA ALA A 11 -22.16 -16.69 -6.70
C ALA A 11 -20.90 -17.34 -7.30
N ALA A 12 -19.96 -16.56 -7.85
CA ALA A 12 -18.66 -17.07 -8.29
C ALA A 12 -17.76 -17.47 -7.10
N LEU A 13 -17.90 -16.79 -5.97
CA LEU A 13 -17.15 -17.08 -4.74
C LEU A 13 -17.63 -18.35 -4.03
N ILE A 14 -18.93 -18.65 -3.98
CA ILE A 14 -19.53 -19.68 -3.09
C ILE A 14 -19.75 -21.06 -3.76
N GLY A 15 -19.38 -21.27 -5.03
CA GLY A 15 -19.58 -22.54 -5.75
C GLY A 15 -18.84 -23.77 -5.18
N ALA A 16 -19.54 -24.47 -4.28
CA ALA A 16 -19.64 -25.93 -4.00
C ALA A 16 -18.38 -26.84 -4.06
N ASP A 17 -18.15 -27.44 -2.89
CA ASP A 17 -17.66 -28.79 -2.56
C ASP A 17 -16.29 -29.27 -3.08
N ALA A 18 -15.47 -29.73 -2.11
CA ALA A 18 -14.49 -30.83 -2.19
C ALA A 18 -13.29 -30.58 -1.27
N SER A 19 -13.08 -31.52 -0.35
CA SER A 19 -11.80 -32.18 -0.04
C SER A 19 -10.56 -31.27 0.10
N ILE A 20 -9.96 -31.31 1.29
CA ILE A 20 -8.95 -30.40 1.87
C ILE A 20 -7.69 -30.13 0.99
N SER A 21 -7.42 -30.93 -0.06
CA SER A 21 -6.35 -30.68 -1.04
C SER A 21 -6.77 -29.87 -2.29
N GLY A 22 -8.07 -29.80 -2.61
CA GLY A 22 -8.60 -29.07 -3.77
C GLY A 22 -9.03 -27.63 -3.45
N ILE A 23 -9.28 -27.35 -2.16
CA ILE A 23 -9.70 -26.03 -1.66
C ILE A 23 -8.57 -25.00 -1.87
N THR A 24 -7.33 -25.35 -1.54
CA THR A 24 -6.18 -24.45 -1.73
C THR A 24 -5.96 -24.08 -3.19
N ALA A 25 -6.02 -25.06 -4.11
CA ALA A 25 -5.83 -24.78 -5.54
C ALA A 25 -6.94 -23.91 -6.15
N LYS A 26 -8.21 -24.15 -5.80
CA LYS A 26 -9.38 -23.34 -6.24
C LYS A 26 -9.39 -21.94 -5.60
N THR A 27 -9.00 -21.82 -4.33
CA THR A 27 -8.88 -20.52 -3.65
C THR A 27 -7.76 -19.70 -4.28
N ILE A 28 -6.60 -20.30 -4.57
CA ILE A 28 -5.47 -19.64 -5.25
C ILE A 28 -5.85 -19.16 -6.66
N THR A 29 -6.65 -19.93 -7.42
CA THR A 29 -7.12 -19.47 -8.74
C THR A 29 -8.14 -18.34 -8.65
N LYS A 30 -9.05 -18.39 -7.65
CA LYS A 30 -10.00 -17.30 -7.37
C LYS A 30 -9.29 -16.02 -6.89
N GLU A 31 -8.25 -16.15 -6.06
CA GLU A 31 -7.42 -15.04 -5.59
C GLU A 31 -6.56 -14.41 -6.69
N ASN A 32 -6.01 -15.21 -7.61
CA ASN A 32 -5.23 -14.69 -8.75
C ASN A 32 -6.12 -13.92 -9.75
N MET A 33 -7.36 -14.39 -9.97
CA MET A 33 -8.35 -13.61 -10.73
C MET A 33 -8.77 -12.35 -9.98
N ALA A 34 -8.88 -12.41 -8.65
CA ALA A 34 -9.14 -11.23 -7.82
C ALA A 34 -7.99 -10.22 -7.90
N ALA A 35 -6.72 -10.64 -7.91
CA ALA A 35 -5.57 -9.74 -8.01
C ALA A 35 -5.52 -9.00 -9.37
N ALA A 36 -5.77 -9.69 -10.48
CA ALA A 36 -5.86 -9.05 -11.80
C ALA A 36 -7.06 -8.09 -11.90
N THR A 37 -8.19 -8.48 -11.32
CA THR A 37 -9.40 -7.64 -11.24
C THR A 37 -9.16 -6.41 -10.35
N VAL A 38 -8.45 -6.56 -9.24
CA VAL A 38 -8.11 -5.48 -8.32
C VAL A 38 -7.16 -4.47 -8.98
N ARG A 39 -6.16 -4.92 -9.74
CA ARG A 39 -5.31 -4.01 -10.53
C ARG A 39 -6.12 -3.24 -11.59
N GLN A 40 -7.08 -3.91 -12.23
CA GLN A 40 -7.97 -3.25 -13.19
C GLN A 40 -8.87 -2.20 -12.49
N LEU A 41 -9.39 -2.51 -11.30
CA LEU A 41 -10.19 -1.57 -10.51
C LEU A 41 -9.37 -0.39 -9.99
N GLU A 42 -8.11 -0.63 -9.60
CA GLU A 42 -7.15 0.42 -9.23
C GLU A 42 -6.88 1.34 -10.43
N ALA A 43 -6.68 0.78 -11.63
CA ALA A 43 -6.51 1.55 -12.86
C ALA A 43 -7.77 2.35 -13.25
N GLN A 44 -8.95 1.89 -12.85
CA GLN A 44 -10.23 2.58 -13.05
C GLN A 44 -10.54 3.61 -11.95
N GLY A 45 -9.71 3.73 -10.91
CA GLY A 45 -9.92 4.62 -9.77
C GLY A 45 -11.03 4.19 -8.81
N ARG A 46 -11.52 2.95 -8.92
CA ARG A 46 -12.59 2.40 -8.07
C ARG A 46 -12.04 1.88 -6.74
N PHE A 47 -11.44 2.77 -5.97
CA PHE A 47 -10.73 2.43 -4.73
C PHE A 47 -11.65 1.85 -3.64
N GLU A 48 -12.93 2.22 -3.63
CA GLU A 48 -13.91 1.74 -2.65
C GLU A 48 -14.16 0.22 -2.79
N ASP A 49 -14.30 -0.26 -4.03
CA ASP A 49 -14.54 -1.67 -4.32
C ASP A 49 -13.32 -2.55 -4.00
N VAL A 50 -12.10 -2.02 -4.22
CA VAL A 50 -10.85 -2.70 -3.87
C VAL A 50 -10.75 -2.88 -2.36
N VAL A 51 -11.04 -1.83 -1.60
CA VAL A 51 -11.03 -1.90 -0.13
C VAL A 51 -12.11 -2.85 0.38
N ALA A 52 -13.33 -2.77 -0.15
CA ALA A 52 -14.40 -3.68 0.24
C ALA A 52 -14.06 -5.15 -0.05
N GLY A 53 -13.47 -5.43 -1.22
CA GLY A 53 -13.00 -6.77 -1.58
C GLY A 53 -11.90 -7.29 -0.64
N PHE A 54 -10.95 -6.43 -0.27
CA PHE A 54 -9.91 -6.77 0.71
C PHE A 54 -10.50 -7.04 2.10
N GLU A 55 -11.44 -6.22 2.56
CA GLU A 55 -12.11 -6.43 3.85
C GLU A 55 -12.86 -7.76 3.87
N LEU A 56 -13.59 -8.11 2.81
CA LEU A 56 -14.25 -9.41 2.68
C LEU A 56 -13.27 -10.60 2.70
N VAL A 57 -12.11 -10.48 2.05
CA VAL A 57 -11.08 -11.54 2.08
C VAL A 57 -10.47 -11.69 3.46
N THR A 58 -10.35 -10.58 4.20
CA THR A 58 -9.73 -10.56 5.53
C THR A 58 -10.71 -10.78 6.69
N GLU A 59 -12.01 -10.91 6.42
CA GLU A 59 -13.01 -11.33 7.41
C GLU A 59 -12.58 -12.66 8.05
N GLY A 60 -12.32 -12.64 9.36
CA GLY A 60 -11.81 -13.80 10.11
C GLY A 60 -10.29 -13.95 10.16
N ARG A 61 -9.50 -12.92 9.82
CA ARG A 61 -8.02 -12.92 9.77
C ARG A 61 -7.45 -13.98 8.82
N HIS A 62 -8.13 -14.25 7.71
CA HIS A 62 -7.50 -14.99 6.64
C HIS A 62 -6.31 -14.17 6.12
N VAL A 63 -5.12 -14.77 6.12
CA VAL A 63 -3.93 -14.13 5.55
C VAL A 63 -4.09 -14.19 4.03
N PRO A 64 -4.25 -13.05 3.34
CA PRO A 64 -4.32 -13.05 1.88
C PRO A 64 -3.03 -13.68 1.32
N SER A 65 -3.19 -14.64 0.41
CA SER A 65 -2.04 -15.37 -0.16
C SER A 65 -1.19 -14.49 -1.10
N SER A 66 -1.80 -13.45 -1.67
CA SER A 66 -1.18 -12.56 -2.65
C SER A 66 -0.71 -11.25 -2.02
N ASN A 67 0.59 -11.05 -1.99
CA ASN A 67 1.21 -9.79 -1.54
C ASN A 67 0.77 -8.60 -2.40
N ASP A 68 0.50 -8.82 -3.68
CA ASP A 68 0.06 -7.76 -4.60
C ASP A 68 -1.34 -7.25 -4.26
N LEU A 69 -2.23 -8.15 -3.80
CA LEU A 69 -3.55 -7.77 -3.31
C LEU A 69 -3.43 -6.82 -2.11
N CYS A 70 -2.53 -7.12 -1.17
CA CYS A 70 -2.27 -6.26 -0.01
C CYS A 70 -1.77 -4.89 -0.45
N ILE A 71 -0.82 -4.83 -1.40
CA ILE A 71 -0.25 -3.56 -1.88
C ILE A 71 -1.34 -2.70 -2.55
N SER A 72 -2.13 -3.28 -3.45
CA SER A 72 -3.23 -2.54 -4.10
C SER A 72 -4.30 -2.10 -3.09
N ALA A 73 -4.64 -2.94 -2.11
CA ALA A 73 -5.57 -2.56 -1.04
C ALA A 73 -5.04 -1.41 -0.18
N ALA A 74 -3.75 -1.43 0.15
CA ALA A 74 -3.10 -0.36 0.90
C ALA A 74 -3.06 0.96 0.10
N ASN A 75 -2.75 0.91 -1.19
CA ASN A 75 -2.82 2.09 -2.07
C ASN A 75 -4.22 2.68 -2.13
N ALA A 76 -5.23 1.85 -2.38
CA ALA A 76 -6.63 2.26 -2.43
C ALA A 76 -7.10 2.85 -1.10
N ALA A 77 -6.74 2.20 0.02
CA ALA A 77 -7.05 2.69 1.35
C ALA A 77 -6.36 4.02 1.67
N MET A 78 -5.10 4.19 1.26
CA MET A 78 -4.36 5.44 1.43
C MET A 78 -4.99 6.58 0.63
N ALA A 79 -5.42 6.32 -0.62
CA ALA A 79 -6.15 7.29 -1.44
C ALA A 79 -7.49 7.70 -0.81
N LEU A 80 -8.18 6.76 -0.16
CA LEU A 80 -9.44 7.01 0.57
C LEU A 80 -9.24 7.51 2.02
N SER A 81 -8.00 7.75 2.45
CA SER A 81 -7.67 8.12 3.84
C SER A 81 -8.16 7.10 4.90
N LYS A 82 -8.34 5.83 4.52
CA LYS A 82 -8.71 4.71 5.42
C LYS A 82 -7.46 4.08 6.06
N TRP A 83 -6.82 4.82 6.96
CA TRP A 83 -5.52 4.44 7.54
C TRP A 83 -5.51 3.12 8.32
N ASP A 84 -6.65 2.70 8.89
CA ASP A 84 -6.76 1.41 9.57
C ASP A 84 -6.67 0.24 8.61
N VAL A 85 -7.21 0.39 7.40
CA VAL A 85 -7.08 -0.61 6.33
C VAL A 85 -5.65 -0.64 5.84
N VAL A 86 -4.98 0.51 5.70
CA VAL A 86 -3.56 0.59 5.31
C VAL A 86 -2.68 -0.21 6.27
N ALA A 87 -2.85 -0.01 7.58
CA ALA A 87 -2.10 -0.74 8.60
C ALA A 87 -2.37 -2.25 8.54
N ARG A 88 -3.66 -2.66 8.46
CA ARG A 88 -4.02 -4.08 8.34
C ARG A 88 -3.45 -4.71 7.08
N ALA A 89 -3.51 -4.02 5.95
CA ALA A 89 -2.92 -4.48 4.71
C ALA A 89 -1.40 -4.66 4.83
N ALA A 90 -0.71 -3.72 5.47
CA ALA A 90 0.73 -3.80 5.73
C ALA A 90 1.11 -4.99 6.63
N ASP A 91 0.28 -5.33 7.63
CA ASP A 91 0.51 -6.49 8.50
C ASP A 91 0.54 -7.82 7.71
N PHE A 92 -0.27 -7.93 6.66
CA PHE A 92 -0.31 -9.10 5.78
C PHE A 92 0.75 -9.09 4.67
N MET A 93 1.49 -7.99 4.47
CA MET A 93 2.53 -7.92 3.46
C MET A 93 3.77 -8.72 3.89
N ARG A 94 4.44 -9.28 2.88
CA ARG A 94 5.79 -9.81 3.05
C ARG A 94 6.74 -8.69 3.50
N VAL A 95 7.72 -9.05 4.32
CA VAL A 95 8.78 -8.11 4.72
C VAL A 95 9.47 -7.55 3.48
N GLY A 96 9.46 -6.22 3.36
CA GLY A 96 9.92 -5.52 2.18
C GLY A 96 9.82 -3.99 2.33
N PRO A 97 10.28 -3.24 1.32
CA PRO A 97 10.22 -1.78 1.32
C PRO A 97 8.79 -1.25 1.33
N GLU A 98 7.87 -1.88 0.59
CA GLU A 98 6.45 -1.48 0.49
C GLU A 98 5.76 -1.59 1.85
N ARG A 99 5.93 -2.72 2.54
CA ARG A 99 5.42 -2.91 3.91
C ARG A 99 5.91 -1.81 4.85
N SER A 100 7.23 -1.58 4.88
CA SER A 100 7.84 -0.59 5.77
C SER A 100 7.35 0.84 5.45
N PHE A 101 7.06 1.13 4.18
CA PHE A 101 6.48 2.40 3.75
C PHE A 101 5.06 2.57 4.27
N PHE A 102 4.19 1.57 4.11
CA PHE A 102 2.80 1.63 4.59
C PHE A 102 2.70 1.65 6.12
N GLU A 103 3.57 0.91 6.82
CA GLU A 103 3.70 0.99 8.29
C GLU A 103 4.11 2.42 8.72
N ALA A 104 5.08 3.03 8.04
CA ALA A 104 5.45 4.43 8.30
C ALA A 104 4.28 5.39 8.05
N ALA A 105 3.58 5.25 6.93
CA ALA A 105 2.45 6.11 6.57
C ALA A 105 1.29 5.99 7.59
N ALA A 106 0.95 4.77 8.01
CA ALA A 106 -0.07 4.54 9.02
C ALA A 106 0.34 5.10 10.39
N SER A 107 1.61 4.93 10.78
CA SER A 107 2.18 5.50 12.01
C SER A 107 2.07 7.03 12.04
N VAL A 108 2.36 7.69 10.92
CA VAL A 108 2.16 9.13 10.74
C VAL A 108 0.68 9.48 10.89
N ALA A 109 -0.23 8.79 10.21
CA ALA A 109 -1.64 9.12 10.28
C ALA A 109 -2.22 8.99 11.71
N ARG A 110 -1.78 7.97 12.47
CA ARG A 110 -2.21 7.70 13.85
C ARG A 110 -1.61 8.59 14.92
N ASN A 111 -0.73 9.52 14.56
CA ASN A 111 0.01 10.35 15.52
C ASN A 111 0.88 9.55 16.50
N GLU A 112 1.46 8.46 16.02
CA GLU A 112 2.41 7.70 16.82
C GLU A 112 3.70 8.50 17.10
N PRO A 113 4.45 8.14 18.15
CA PRO A 113 5.72 8.79 18.47
C PRO A 113 6.68 8.77 17.29
N PHE A 114 7.36 9.89 17.06
CA PHE A 114 8.27 10.06 15.92
C PHE A 114 9.39 9.00 15.87
N GLU A 115 9.83 8.48 17.02
CA GLU A 115 10.83 7.40 17.08
C GLU A 115 10.34 6.09 16.46
N THR A 116 9.08 5.73 16.66
CA THR A 116 8.46 4.56 16.03
C THR A 116 8.44 4.71 14.50
N THR A 117 7.94 5.87 14.03
CA THR A 117 7.89 6.17 12.60
C THR A 117 9.28 6.22 11.96
N LYS A 118 10.28 6.78 12.66
CA LYS A 118 11.69 6.78 12.22
C LYS A 118 12.22 5.38 11.98
N GLY A 119 11.85 4.41 12.82
CA GLY A 119 12.21 3.00 12.66
C GLY A 119 11.75 2.45 11.31
N TYR A 120 10.47 2.64 10.99
CA TYR A 120 9.89 2.22 9.71
C TYR A 120 10.52 2.94 8.51
N LEU A 121 10.70 4.26 8.60
CA LEU A 121 11.36 5.06 7.55
C LEU A 121 12.80 4.60 7.28
N ALA A 122 13.55 4.29 8.33
CA ALA A 122 14.92 3.80 8.22
C ALA A 122 14.98 2.38 7.61
N ALA A 123 14.06 1.50 8.00
CA ALA A 123 13.94 0.17 7.42
C ALA A 123 13.61 0.23 5.91
N CYS A 124 12.61 1.03 5.55
CA CYS A 124 12.23 1.28 4.16
C CYS A 124 13.42 1.83 3.35
N ARG A 125 14.11 2.85 3.86
CA ARG A 125 15.29 3.45 3.19
C ARG A 125 16.39 2.44 2.94
N ARG A 126 16.70 1.57 3.91
CA ARG A 126 17.76 0.56 3.75
C ARG A 126 17.38 -0.45 2.66
N ALA A 127 16.15 -0.95 2.68
CA ALA A 127 15.67 -1.91 1.69
C ALA A 127 15.64 -1.30 0.28
N LEU A 128 15.09 -0.08 0.13
CA LEU A 128 15.06 0.63 -1.14
C LEU A 128 16.46 1.02 -1.62
N GLY A 129 17.36 1.44 -0.73
CA GLY A 129 18.72 1.82 -1.11
C GLY A 129 19.53 0.64 -1.66
N ALA A 130 19.38 -0.55 -1.08
CA ALA A 130 20.01 -1.76 -1.59
C ALA A 130 19.45 -2.13 -2.98
N LYS A 131 18.12 -2.13 -3.13
CA LYS A 131 17.44 -2.39 -4.41
C LYS A 131 17.86 -1.39 -5.49
N PHE A 132 17.84 -0.09 -5.17
CA PHE A 132 18.23 0.98 -6.09
C PHE A 132 19.70 0.87 -6.51
N ALA A 133 20.62 0.56 -5.59
CA ALA A 133 22.04 0.40 -5.92
C ALA A 133 22.29 -0.75 -6.91
N THR A 134 21.49 -1.82 -6.82
CA THR A 134 21.51 -2.91 -7.81
C THR A 134 20.93 -2.44 -9.15
N GLU A 135 19.73 -1.87 -9.16
CA GLU A 135 19.04 -1.48 -10.40
C GLU A 135 19.77 -0.37 -11.18
N ILE A 136 20.34 0.61 -10.47
CA ILE A 136 21.05 1.74 -11.12
C ILE A 136 22.34 1.28 -11.80
N SER A 137 22.91 0.16 -11.35
CA SER A 137 24.07 -0.45 -12.01
C SER A 137 23.70 -1.15 -13.32
N GLU A 138 22.44 -1.55 -13.48
CA GLU A 138 21.93 -2.18 -14.70
C GLU A 138 21.47 -1.13 -15.72
N SER A 139 20.57 -0.24 -15.31
CA SER A 139 20.13 0.89 -16.14
C SER A 139 19.34 1.93 -15.33
N TYR A 140 19.37 3.18 -15.79
CA TYR A 140 18.49 4.22 -15.22
C TYR A 140 17.01 3.87 -15.37
N SER A 141 16.61 3.27 -16.50
CA SER A 141 15.22 2.87 -16.73
C SER A 141 14.71 1.85 -15.72
N THR A 142 15.55 0.89 -15.30
CA THR A 142 15.18 -0.10 -14.28
C THR A 142 15.11 0.56 -12.89
N ALA A 143 16.02 1.50 -12.61
CA ALA A 143 16.12 2.14 -11.30
C ALA A 143 15.08 3.25 -11.06
N TYR A 144 14.37 3.69 -12.10
CA TYR A 144 13.45 4.82 -12.04
C TYR A 144 12.34 4.60 -11.01
N ASP A 145 11.73 3.42 -11.00
CA ASP A 145 10.66 3.10 -10.04
C ASP A 145 11.16 3.15 -8.60
N SER A 146 12.36 2.62 -8.33
CA SER A 146 12.98 2.70 -7.00
C SER A 146 13.38 4.13 -6.62
N LEU A 147 13.80 4.95 -7.58
CA LEU A 147 14.06 6.37 -7.36
C LEU A 147 12.78 7.12 -6.96
N LEU A 148 11.66 6.86 -7.64
CA LEU A 148 10.36 7.45 -7.28
C LEU A 148 9.92 7.01 -5.88
N GLN A 149 10.09 5.73 -5.53
CA GLN A 149 9.79 5.25 -4.18
C GLN A 149 10.67 5.92 -3.11
N LEU A 150 11.96 6.14 -3.39
CA LEU A 150 12.85 6.92 -2.51
C LEU A 150 12.39 8.38 -2.38
N GLN A 151 11.87 8.99 -3.45
CA GLN A 151 11.30 10.32 -3.40
C GLN A 151 10.03 10.37 -2.53
N HIS A 152 9.11 9.42 -2.71
CA HIS A 152 7.92 9.29 -1.86
C HIS A 152 8.29 9.13 -0.38
N LEU A 153 9.32 8.33 -0.08
CA LEU A 153 9.84 8.18 1.27
C LEU A 153 10.42 9.50 1.82
N SER A 154 11.12 10.27 0.98
CA SER A 154 11.64 11.59 1.35
C SER A 154 10.50 12.56 1.67
N HIS A 155 9.44 12.59 0.85
CA HIS A 155 8.27 13.42 1.11
C HIS A 155 7.58 13.03 2.42
N LEU A 156 7.40 11.72 2.68
CA LEU A 156 6.81 11.24 3.93
C LEU A 156 7.63 11.67 5.15
N LYS A 157 8.97 11.60 5.05
CA LYS A 157 9.87 12.08 6.10
C LYS A 157 9.72 13.58 6.34
N GLU A 158 9.58 14.38 5.29
CA GLU A 158 9.35 15.83 5.42
C GLU A 158 8.02 16.13 6.13
N VAL A 159 6.95 15.38 5.85
CA VAL A 159 5.67 15.48 6.58
C VAL A 159 5.83 15.14 8.06
N CYS A 160 6.61 14.10 8.39
CA CYS A 160 6.90 13.76 9.79
C CYS A 160 7.64 14.88 10.52
N ILE A 161 8.63 15.49 9.86
CA ILE A 161 9.40 16.62 10.39
C ILE A 161 8.49 17.83 10.57
N TYR A 162 7.67 18.16 9.56
CA TYR A 162 6.73 19.28 9.59
C TYR A 162 5.81 19.21 10.81
N ARG A 163 5.29 18.02 11.13
CA ARG A 163 4.41 17.84 12.28
C ARG A 163 5.08 18.15 13.63
N ASN A 164 6.35 17.80 13.77
CA ASN A 164 7.12 17.98 15.01
C ASN A 164 7.94 19.29 15.03
N ALA A 165 7.87 20.08 13.96
CA ALA A 165 8.63 21.30 13.80
C ALA A 165 8.00 22.47 14.58
N SER A 166 8.84 23.43 14.98
CA SER A 166 8.37 24.74 15.46
C SER A 166 7.69 25.52 14.33
N GLU A 167 6.85 26.50 14.66
CA GLU A 167 6.14 27.32 13.66
C GLU A 167 7.10 28.00 12.65
N SER A 168 8.25 28.48 13.11
CA SER A 168 9.25 29.07 12.22
C SER A 168 9.87 28.04 11.26
N ALA A 169 10.01 26.78 11.68
CA ALA A 169 10.48 25.70 10.83
C ALA A 169 9.38 25.19 9.87
N LYS A 170 8.11 25.18 10.29
CA LYS A 170 6.97 24.91 9.42
C LYS A 170 6.86 25.92 8.28
N GLN A 171 7.03 27.22 8.57
CA GLN A 171 7.01 28.26 7.55
C GLN A 171 8.11 28.04 6.49
N ARG A 172 9.33 27.70 6.92
CA ARG A 172 10.43 27.38 5.99
C ARG A 172 10.13 26.16 5.11
N LEU A 173 9.50 25.12 5.68
CA LEU A 173 9.07 23.94 4.92
C LEU A 173 7.97 24.29 3.92
N HIS A 174 7.02 25.14 4.30
CA HIS A 174 5.98 25.63 3.41
C HIS A 174 6.56 26.39 2.22
N ASP A 175 7.52 27.30 2.47
CA ASP A 175 8.19 28.05 1.40
C ASP A 175 8.99 27.12 0.48
N LEU A 176 9.66 26.10 1.04
CA LEU A 176 10.37 25.08 0.27
C LEU A 176 9.43 24.29 -0.64
N TRP A 177 8.30 23.81 -0.11
CA TRP A 177 7.31 23.06 -0.88
C TRP A 177 6.65 23.94 -1.95
N SER A 178 6.35 25.20 -1.62
CA SER A 178 5.79 26.17 -2.57
C SER A 178 6.73 26.40 -3.75
N ARG A 179 8.05 26.50 -3.51
CA ARG A 179 9.05 26.61 -4.59
C ARG A 179 9.14 25.36 -5.44
N ARG A 180 9.14 24.17 -4.82
CA ARG A 180 9.21 22.89 -5.56
C ARG A 180 7.99 22.66 -6.43
N LEU A 181 6.79 22.97 -5.93
CA LEU A 181 5.54 22.78 -6.67
C LEU A 181 5.29 23.89 -7.70
N GLY A 182 5.75 25.12 -7.45
CA GLY A 182 5.64 26.23 -8.39
C GLY A 182 6.70 26.25 -9.50
N SER A 183 7.76 25.44 -9.38
CA SER A 183 8.75 25.25 -10.43
C SER A 183 8.50 24.02 -11.32
N MET A 184 7.38 23.32 -11.12
CA MET A 184 6.87 22.27 -12.00
C MET A 184 5.82 22.87 -12.94
#